data_AF-A0A949T8L9-F1
#
_entry.id   AF-A0A949T8L9-F1
#
_cell.length_a   1.000
_cell.length_b   1.000
_cell.length_c   1.000
_cell.angle_alpha   90.00
_cell.angle_beta   90.00
_cell.angle_gamma   90.00
#
_symmetry.space_group_name_H-M   'P 1'
#
loop_
_entity.id
_entity.type
_entity.pdbx_description
1 polymer ?
#
loop_
_entity_poly.entity_id
_entity_poly.type
_entity_poly.pdbx_seq_one_letter_code
_entity_poly.pdbx_strand_id
1 'polypeptide(L)'
;MNATVLTKPQQTSTNRLNDKHYRECVTERGLDPAWITANCRTVTASEASELLGYIAKSGGVWLEGDNLVGQLRPDNKWRNENKPKEKAPRYRNPLGEYDASLPNNPHNPEYWKNLDELAKICYIINGCPCLVITEGLFKAIAGCSNEIPTISIPGVEQGLTPSKNDPQGKRFLVATLEKFARASFGFILAFDADSITNKNVCWAQLKLAHQLKKFDVPIYSVTGLWSQEEGKGMDDYIQNNGADAFRTNVLAKAQTIETWEKQFRDSLPADQKSKNPTIDVLGREIAEKYGERLIYNNQHSIWMEYGLERQGVWTPVSSKYIESSVYRLIEKKGIRGIKSSRYITNTKDILLYKLFERKWEENPDLLPFTDGIYNLKTNQFLEHSPKHRLTWCLPRNFHTKDNENGWKTIDDWLDEATKSPRDKEILIHFAAAILRGRCDLQKFLHLIGPGGTGKSTYMTLLGDLVGSQNTWNGSIEQLNDKHEVARLIGKRLALFPDQDKVGKKLSNFKRMTGQDNLSGRKLYQDGVDFRFPGLGVVGSNKSIFHGMGSWLNRRALMVLFNNVPQTTRDLRKEFEPELSAFTKYLMSISNDAITRVLKGIGKKLNLTLWESAIRTDSIAAWVNEHV
;
A
#
# COMPACT_ATOMS: atom_id res chain seq x y z
N MET A 1 -47.62 -26.41 -31.07
CA MET A 1 -46.94 -27.63 -30.61
C MET A 1 -47.43 -27.92 -29.21
N ASN A 2 -48.06 -29.09 -29.02
CA ASN A 2 -48.81 -29.46 -27.81
C ASN A 2 -47.89 -29.53 -26.57
N ALA A 3 -48.22 -28.77 -25.54
CA ALA A 3 -47.63 -28.91 -24.22
C ALA A 3 -48.34 -30.07 -23.50
N THR A 4 -47.71 -31.24 -23.50
CA THR A 4 -48.18 -32.41 -22.77
C THR A 4 -48.04 -32.16 -21.27
N VAL A 5 -49.17 -31.94 -20.60
CA VAL A 5 -49.27 -31.89 -19.14
C VAL A 5 -48.96 -33.29 -18.62
N LEU A 6 -47.80 -33.45 -17.97
CA LEU A 6 -47.47 -34.67 -17.23
C LEU A 6 -48.19 -34.66 -15.88
N THR A 7 -49.40 -35.21 -15.85
CA THR A 7 -50.08 -35.58 -14.59
C THR A 7 -49.37 -36.76 -13.94
N LYS A 8 -48.95 -36.61 -12.66
CA LYS A 8 -48.42 -37.71 -11.83
C LYS A 8 -49.46 -38.84 -11.76
N PRO A 9 -49.10 -40.12 -11.98
CA PRO A 9 -50.02 -41.22 -11.75
C PRO A 9 -50.31 -41.37 -10.25
N GLN A 10 -51.60 -41.48 -9.90
CA GLN A 10 -52.01 -42.02 -8.60
C GLN A 10 -51.57 -43.49 -8.53
N GLN A 11 -50.52 -43.78 -7.76
CA GLN A 11 -50.16 -45.14 -7.37
C GLN A 11 -50.44 -45.34 -5.88
N THR A 12 -51.34 -46.27 -5.62
CA THR A 12 -51.66 -46.91 -4.35
C THR A 12 -50.42 -47.34 -3.59
N SER A 13 -50.43 -47.09 -2.27
CA SER A 13 -49.35 -47.24 -1.31
C SER A 13 -48.87 -48.69 -1.15
N THR A 14 -47.82 -49.07 -1.88
CA THR A 14 -46.90 -50.12 -1.47
C THR A 14 -45.61 -49.47 -1.00
N ASN A 15 -45.11 -49.94 0.14
CA ASN A 15 -43.93 -49.40 0.81
C ASN A 15 -42.76 -49.29 -0.19
N ARG A 16 -42.26 -48.08 -0.45
CA ARG A 16 -41.18 -47.84 -1.44
C ARG A 16 -39.80 -48.26 -0.93
N LEU A 17 -39.72 -48.70 0.33
CA LEU A 17 -38.51 -49.20 0.97
C LEU A 17 -38.52 -50.72 1.05
N ASN A 18 -37.33 -51.31 1.02
CA ASN A 18 -37.17 -52.73 1.35
C ASN A 18 -37.15 -52.89 2.89
N ASP A 19 -37.29 -54.12 3.39
CA ASP A 19 -37.40 -54.39 4.83
C ASP A 19 -36.21 -53.85 5.64
N LYS A 20 -35.00 -53.92 5.07
CA LYS A 20 -33.78 -53.41 5.69
C LYS A 20 -33.86 -51.89 5.89
N HIS A 21 -34.12 -51.14 4.82
CA HIS A 21 -34.18 -49.68 4.86
C HIS A 21 -35.38 -49.18 5.67
N TYR A 22 -36.52 -49.90 5.61
CA TYR A 22 -37.68 -49.58 6.43
C TYR A 22 -37.36 -49.72 7.93
N ARG A 23 -36.72 -50.82 8.33
CA ARG A 23 -36.26 -51.03 9.72
C ARG A 23 -35.27 -49.94 10.16
N GLU A 24 -34.30 -49.60 9.30
CA GLU A 24 -33.33 -48.52 9.60
C GLU A 24 -34.02 -47.16 9.81
N CYS A 25 -34.99 -46.81 8.95
CA CYS A 25 -35.65 -45.50 9.02
C CYS A 25 -36.71 -45.41 10.12
N VAL A 26 -37.53 -46.43 10.28
CA VAL A 26 -38.69 -46.40 11.18
C VAL A 26 -38.33 -46.96 12.55
N THR A 27 -37.67 -48.11 12.61
CA THR A 27 -37.40 -48.79 13.89
C THR A 27 -36.16 -48.23 14.57
N GLU A 28 -35.03 -48.12 13.87
CA GLU A 28 -33.78 -47.69 14.49
C GLU A 28 -33.76 -46.17 14.73
N ARG A 29 -34.24 -45.39 13.76
CA ARG A 29 -34.29 -43.91 13.85
C ARG A 29 -35.58 -43.35 14.44
N GLY A 30 -36.59 -44.20 14.68
CA GLY A 30 -37.85 -43.76 15.26
C GLY A 30 -38.63 -42.76 14.39
N LEU A 31 -38.46 -42.76 13.07
CA LEU A 31 -39.14 -41.81 12.18
C LEU A 31 -40.53 -42.29 11.81
N ASP A 32 -41.46 -41.34 11.63
CA ASP A 32 -42.84 -41.64 11.31
C ASP A 32 -42.98 -42.41 9.97
N PRO A 33 -43.66 -43.57 9.95
CA PRO A 33 -43.80 -44.41 8.76
C PRO A 33 -44.43 -43.70 7.55
N ALA A 34 -45.42 -42.83 7.77
CA ALA A 34 -46.10 -42.12 6.69
C ALA A 34 -45.18 -41.09 6.06
N TRP A 35 -44.42 -40.37 6.88
CA TRP A 35 -43.41 -39.42 6.41
C TRP A 35 -42.27 -40.12 5.67
N ILE A 36 -41.79 -41.26 6.17
CA ILE A 36 -40.78 -42.05 5.47
C ILE A 36 -41.29 -42.53 4.11
N THR A 37 -42.53 -43.01 4.02
CA THR A 37 -43.13 -43.44 2.75
C THR A 37 -43.25 -42.29 1.75
N ALA A 38 -43.54 -41.08 2.23
CA ALA A 38 -43.64 -39.88 1.38
C ALA A 38 -42.30 -39.36 0.87
N ASN A 39 -41.21 -39.56 1.63
CA ASN A 39 -39.92 -38.93 1.37
C ASN A 39 -38.83 -39.90 0.88
N CYS A 40 -38.97 -41.20 1.11
CA CYS A 40 -37.89 -42.17 0.93
C CYS A 40 -38.29 -43.30 -0.01
N ARG A 41 -37.32 -43.77 -0.81
CA ARG A 41 -37.44 -45.00 -1.61
C ARG A 41 -36.11 -45.75 -1.70
N THR A 42 -36.17 -47.07 -1.80
CA THR A 42 -35.00 -47.89 -2.10
C THR A 42 -34.63 -47.69 -3.56
N VAL A 43 -33.35 -47.51 -3.83
CA VAL A 43 -32.81 -47.43 -5.19
C VAL A 43 -31.62 -48.37 -5.34
N THR A 44 -31.53 -49.01 -6.50
CA THR A 44 -30.35 -49.76 -6.95
C THR A 44 -29.20 -48.80 -7.28
N ALA A 45 -27.98 -49.34 -7.45
CA ALA A 45 -26.84 -48.52 -7.89
C ALA A 45 -27.06 -47.89 -9.27
N SER A 46 -27.80 -48.55 -10.17
CA SER A 46 -28.14 -48.02 -11.49
C SER A 46 -29.08 -46.82 -11.38
N GLU A 47 -30.19 -46.96 -10.65
CA GLU A 47 -31.15 -45.86 -10.42
C GLU A 47 -30.49 -44.70 -9.67
N ALA A 48 -29.66 -45.00 -8.67
CA ALA A 48 -28.86 -43.99 -7.97
C ALA A 48 -27.92 -43.24 -8.93
N SER A 49 -27.35 -43.93 -9.92
CA SER A 49 -26.48 -43.31 -10.93
C SER A 49 -27.25 -42.36 -11.84
N GLU A 50 -28.46 -42.72 -12.22
CA GLU A 50 -29.34 -41.86 -13.02
C GLU A 50 -29.73 -40.59 -12.25
N LEU A 51 -30.15 -40.75 -10.99
CA LEU A 51 -30.58 -39.64 -10.13
C LEU A 51 -29.44 -38.68 -9.78
N LEU A 52 -28.26 -39.23 -9.47
CA LEU A 52 -27.06 -38.43 -9.22
C LEU A 52 -26.41 -37.92 -10.52
N GLY A 53 -26.74 -38.51 -11.67
CA GLY A 53 -26.09 -38.38 -12.99
C GLY A 53 -24.57 -38.41 -12.98
N TYR A 54 -24.03 -39.25 -12.10
CA TYR A 54 -22.69 -39.81 -12.17
C TYR A 54 -22.75 -41.24 -11.64
N ILE A 55 -21.75 -42.07 -11.96
CA ILE A 55 -21.76 -43.49 -11.58
C ILE A 55 -21.74 -43.66 -10.05
N ALA A 56 -22.81 -44.21 -9.49
CA ALA A 56 -22.93 -44.59 -8.09
C ALA A 56 -22.38 -46.01 -7.87
N LYS A 57 -21.58 -46.19 -6.81
CA LYS A 57 -20.96 -47.49 -6.48
C LYS A 57 -21.81 -48.37 -5.56
N SER A 58 -22.95 -47.85 -5.11
CA SER A 58 -23.87 -48.53 -4.23
C SER A 58 -25.27 -47.96 -4.40
N GLY A 59 -26.27 -48.83 -4.30
CA GLY A 59 -27.64 -48.40 -4.05
C GLY A 59 -27.82 -47.90 -2.61
N GLY A 60 -29.06 -47.72 -2.20
CA GLY A 60 -29.42 -47.35 -0.83
C GLY A 60 -30.79 -46.69 -0.76
N VAL A 61 -30.93 -45.69 0.10
CA VAL A 61 -32.15 -44.91 0.28
C VAL A 61 -32.02 -43.58 -0.47
N TRP A 62 -32.89 -43.36 -1.44
CA TRP A 62 -33.10 -42.05 -2.05
C TRP A 62 -34.11 -41.26 -1.24
N LEU A 63 -33.68 -40.11 -0.75
CA LEU A 63 -34.49 -39.13 -0.06
C LEU A 63 -34.87 -38.03 -1.04
N GLU A 64 -36.14 -37.66 -1.13
CA GLU A 64 -36.64 -36.64 -2.05
C GLU A 64 -37.54 -35.66 -1.31
N GLY A 65 -37.26 -34.37 -1.46
CA GLY A 65 -38.10 -33.29 -0.92
C GLY A 65 -39.20 -32.85 -1.88
N ASP A 66 -40.18 -32.09 -1.37
CA ASP A 66 -41.31 -31.52 -2.11
C ASP A 66 -40.85 -30.61 -3.28
N ASN A 67 -39.70 -29.96 -3.10
CA ASN A 67 -39.05 -29.15 -4.13
C ASN A 67 -38.16 -29.95 -5.10
N LEU A 68 -38.31 -31.27 -5.14
CA LEU A 68 -37.56 -32.21 -6.00
C LEU A 68 -36.05 -32.26 -5.75
N VAL A 69 -35.58 -31.71 -4.63
CA VAL A 69 -34.19 -31.85 -4.20
C VAL A 69 -34.01 -33.23 -3.61
N GLY A 70 -33.10 -34.01 -4.20
CA GLY A 70 -32.84 -35.38 -3.84
C GLY A 70 -31.48 -35.59 -3.17
N GLN A 71 -31.43 -36.55 -2.26
CA GLN A 71 -30.23 -36.98 -1.54
C GLN A 71 -30.14 -38.50 -1.51
N LEU A 72 -28.97 -39.05 -1.88
CA LEU A 72 -28.69 -40.47 -1.71
C LEU A 72 -28.02 -40.76 -0.36
N ARG A 73 -28.61 -41.65 0.43
CA ARG A 73 -27.94 -42.36 1.52
C ARG A 73 -27.56 -43.76 1.03
N PRO A 74 -26.29 -43.98 0.64
CA PRO A 74 -25.90 -45.27 0.11
C PRO A 74 -25.66 -46.29 1.22
N ASP A 75 -25.93 -47.56 0.92
CA ASP A 75 -25.59 -48.70 1.78
C ASP A 75 -24.09 -48.70 2.10
N ASN A 76 -23.27 -48.58 1.06
CA ASN A 76 -21.82 -48.54 1.15
C ASN A 76 -21.30 -47.16 0.75
N LYS A 77 -20.54 -46.50 1.64
CA LYS A 77 -19.97 -45.17 1.36
C LYS A 77 -18.78 -45.29 0.40
N TRP A 78 -18.70 -44.39 -0.60
CA TRP A 78 -17.54 -44.28 -1.50
C TRP A 78 -16.96 -42.85 -1.59
N ARG A 79 -15.76 -42.75 -2.19
CA ARG A 79 -14.97 -41.52 -2.35
C ARG A 79 -15.12 -40.94 -3.76
N ASN A 80 -14.88 -39.64 -3.89
CA ASN A 80 -14.88 -38.95 -5.17
C ASN A 80 -13.66 -39.38 -6.00
N GLU A 81 -13.87 -39.78 -7.25
CA GLU A 81 -12.79 -40.30 -8.12
C GLU A 81 -11.80 -39.21 -8.54
N ASN A 82 -12.30 -38.00 -8.82
CA ASN A 82 -11.46 -36.85 -9.18
C ASN A 82 -10.77 -36.23 -7.96
N LYS A 83 -11.26 -36.53 -6.76
CA LYS A 83 -10.74 -36.01 -5.49
C LYS A 83 -10.77 -37.10 -4.41
N PRO A 84 -9.79 -38.01 -4.39
CA PRO A 84 -9.81 -39.19 -3.52
C PRO A 84 -9.94 -38.89 -2.02
N LYS A 85 -9.48 -37.70 -1.58
CA LYS A 85 -9.60 -37.27 -0.18
C LYS A 85 -11.03 -36.87 0.21
N GLU A 86 -11.90 -36.55 -0.74
CA GLU A 86 -13.28 -36.08 -0.52
C GLU A 86 -14.31 -37.22 -0.67
N LYS A 87 -15.43 -37.14 0.07
CA LYS A 87 -16.58 -38.03 -0.13
C LYS A 87 -17.25 -37.70 -1.46
N ALA A 88 -17.80 -38.70 -2.15
CA ALA A 88 -18.59 -38.43 -3.35
C ALA A 88 -19.84 -37.57 -2.99
N PRO A 89 -20.20 -36.57 -3.81
CA PRO A 89 -21.34 -35.70 -3.56
C PRO A 89 -22.65 -36.48 -3.67
N ARG A 90 -23.56 -36.32 -2.71
CA ARG A 90 -24.75 -37.19 -2.60
C ARG A 90 -26.06 -36.45 -2.79
N TYR A 91 -26.01 -35.26 -3.38
CA TYR A 91 -27.13 -34.33 -3.44
C TYR A 91 -27.29 -33.84 -4.87
N ARG A 92 -28.54 -33.68 -5.31
CA ARG A 92 -28.84 -33.09 -6.61
C ARG A 92 -30.24 -32.51 -6.66
N ASN A 93 -30.42 -31.43 -7.41
CA ASN A 93 -31.73 -30.93 -7.84
C ASN A 93 -31.93 -31.18 -9.36
N PRO A 94 -33.13 -30.96 -9.93
CA PRO A 94 -33.42 -31.22 -11.34
C PRO A 94 -32.53 -30.45 -12.34
N LEU A 95 -31.90 -29.35 -11.90
CA LEU A 95 -31.00 -28.51 -12.71
C LEU A 95 -29.52 -28.92 -12.59
N GLY A 96 -29.21 -29.93 -11.78
CA GLY A 96 -27.84 -30.39 -11.53
C GLY A 96 -27.06 -29.58 -10.49
N GLU A 97 -27.71 -28.67 -9.77
CA GLU A 97 -27.15 -27.90 -8.65
C GLU A 97 -27.63 -28.45 -7.29
N TYR A 98 -27.22 -27.82 -6.18
CA TYR A 98 -27.75 -28.10 -4.84
C TYR A 98 -28.62 -26.93 -4.34
N ASP A 99 -29.64 -27.23 -3.54
CA ASP A 99 -30.51 -26.29 -2.84
C ASP A 99 -30.89 -26.90 -1.48
N ALA A 100 -31.59 -26.15 -0.63
CA ALA A 100 -32.21 -26.70 0.56
C ALA A 100 -33.34 -27.67 0.18
N SER A 101 -33.60 -28.69 0.99
CA SER A 101 -34.61 -29.72 0.75
C SER A 101 -35.75 -29.60 1.77
N LEU A 102 -36.98 -29.70 1.27
CA LEU A 102 -38.21 -29.55 2.04
C LEU A 102 -38.89 -30.91 2.17
N PRO A 103 -39.07 -31.49 3.37
CA PRO A 103 -39.79 -32.76 3.53
C PRO A 103 -41.21 -32.74 2.95
N ASN A 104 -41.57 -33.76 2.17
CA ASN A 104 -42.94 -34.02 1.72
C ASN A 104 -43.84 -34.35 2.92
N ASN A 105 -44.92 -33.59 3.11
CA ASN A 105 -45.92 -33.90 4.12
C ASN A 105 -46.93 -34.93 3.56
N PRO A 106 -47.11 -36.11 4.18
CA PRO A 106 -47.98 -37.18 3.67
C PRO A 106 -49.47 -36.83 3.69
N HIS A 107 -49.87 -35.82 4.47
CA HIS A 107 -51.26 -35.45 4.69
C HIS A 107 -51.63 -34.09 4.08
N ASN A 108 -50.65 -33.25 3.74
CA ASN A 108 -50.87 -31.91 3.21
C ASN A 108 -49.90 -31.59 2.03
N PRO A 109 -50.37 -31.73 0.78
CA PRO A 109 -49.58 -31.37 -0.42
C PRO A 109 -49.22 -29.89 -0.55
N GLU A 110 -49.88 -29.01 0.21
CA GLU A 110 -49.68 -27.56 0.20
C GLU A 110 -48.86 -27.06 1.40
N TYR A 111 -48.29 -27.97 2.19
CA TYR A 111 -47.56 -27.66 3.44
C TYR A 111 -46.48 -26.58 3.29
N TRP A 112 -45.70 -26.60 2.21
CA TRP A 112 -44.65 -25.59 1.93
C TRP A 112 -45.07 -24.49 0.95
N LYS A 113 -46.32 -24.51 0.48
CA LYS A 113 -46.85 -23.61 -0.56
C LYS A 113 -47.83 -22.59 0.03
N ASN A 114 -48.68 -23.01 0.96
CA ASN A 114 -49.55 -22.11 1.71
C ASN A 114 -48.78 -21.50 2.89
N LEU A 115 -48.24 -20.31 2.68
CA LEU A 115 -47.39 -19.62 3.65
C LEU A 115 -48.15 -19.19 4.91
N ASP A 116 -49.44 -18.86 4.79
CA ASP A 116 -50.27 -18.44 5.93
C ASP A 116 -50.53 -19.61 6.88
N GLU A 117 -50.85 -20.80 6.35
CA GLU A 117 -51.01 -22.00 7.18
C GLU A 117 -49.67 -22.50 7.73
N LEU A 118 -48.60 -22.39 6.95
CA LEU A 118 -47.25 -22.71 7.42
C LEU A 118 -46.84 -21.82 8.60
N ALA A 119 -47.15 -20.52 8.55
CA ALA A 119 -46.82 -19.59 9.63
C ALA A 119 -47.52 -19.95 10.96
N LYS A 120 -48.73 -20.49 10.93
CA LYS A 120 -49.49 -20.88 12.13
C LYS A 120 -48.86 -22.05 12.90
N ILE A 121 -48.18 -22.94 12.20
CA ILE A 121 -47.52 -24.12 12.81
C ILE A 121 -46.04 -23.87 13.12
N CYS A 122 -45.48 -22.74 12.71
CA CYS A 122 -44.10 -22.38 13.02
C CYS A 122 -43.93 -22.07 14.52
N TYR A 123 -42.71 -22.26 15.01
CA TYR A 123 -42.36 -21.80 16.35
C TYR A 123 -42.29 -20.27 16.35
N ILE A 124 -43.04 -19.60 17.24
CA ILE A 124 -43.15 -18.14 17.26
C ILE A 124 -42.15 -17.56 18.26
N ILE A 125 -41.28 -16.64 17.80
CA ILE A 125 -40.38 -15.87 18.67
C ILE A 125 -40.65 -14.40 18.43
N ASN A 126 -41.01 -13.66 19.49
CA ASN A 126 -41.35 -12.22 19.43
C ASN A 126 -42.37 -11.87 18.34
N GLY A 127 -43.37 -12.73 18.13
CA GLY A 127 -44.43 -12.53 17.13
C GLY A 127 -44.03 -12.89 15.69
N CYS A 128 -42.81 -13.37 15.45
CA CYS A 128 -42.36 -13.82 14.12
C CYS A 128 -42.40 -15.36 14.03
N PRO A 129 -43.03 -15.94 12.98
CA PRO A 129 -42.99 -17.38 12.73
C PRO A 129 -41.60 -17.79 12.21
N CYS A 130 -40.97 -18.75 12.89
CA CYS A 130 -39.61 -19.19 12.57
C CYS A 130 -39.55 -20.63 12.03
N LEU A 131 -38.82 -20.80 10.93
CA LEU A 131 -38.48 -22.11 10.35
C LEU A 131 -37.16 -22.62 10.91
N VAL A 132 -37.07 -23.91 11.22
CA VAL A 132 -35.83 -24.53 11.70
C VAL A 132 -34.96 -24.91 10.51
N ILE A 133 -33.64 -24.67 10.57
CA ILE A 133 -32.67 -25.13 9.57
C ILE A 133 -31.71 -26.13 10.22
N THR A 134 -31.54 -27.29 9.60
CA THR A 134 -30.62 -28.35 10.05
C THR A 134 -29.87 -29.02 8.89
N GLU A 135 -28.87 -29.85 9.20
CA GLU A 135 -28.13 -30.65 8.21
C GLU A 135 -28.69 -32.07 8.08
N GLY A 136 -29.33 -32.37 6.95
CA GLY A 136 -29.77 -33.71 6.57
C GLY A 136 -31.29 -33.90 6.58
N LEU A 137 -31.83 -34.57 5.55
CA LEU A 137 -33.29 -34.62 5.36
C LEU A 137 -34.02 -35.47 6.41
N PHE A 138 -33.38 -36.51 6.97
CA PHE A 138 -33.99 -37.28 8.08
C PHE A 138 -34.29 -36.42 9.31
N LYS A 139 -33.43 -35.44 9.62
CA LYS A 139 -33.64 -34.49 10.71
C LYS A 139 -34.81 -33.57 10.44
N ALA A 140 -34.88 -33.07 9.22
CA ALA A 140 -36.00 -32.25 8.79
C ALA A 140 -37.32 -33.03 8.78
N ILE A 141 -37.31 -34.30 8.39
CA ILE A 141 -38.46 -35.21 8.50
C ILE A 141 -38.88 -35.37 9.96
N ALA A 142 -37.95 -35.66 10.87
CA ALA A 142 -38.24 -35.79 12.30
C ALA A 142 -38.87 -34.52 12.90
N GLY A 143 -38.38 -33.35 12.50
CA GLY A 143 -38.99 -32.08 12.89
C GLY A 143 -40.41 -31.92 12.34
N CYS A 144 -40.58 -32.08 11.02
CA CYS A 144 -41.88 -31.84 10.38
C CYS A 144 -42.96 -32.86 10.81
N SER A 145 -42.59 -34.14 11.02
CA SER A 145 -43.53 -35.15 11.52
C SER A 145 -44.03 -34.87 12.92
N ASN A 146 -43.29 -34.04 13.66
CA ASN A 146 -43.65 -33.60 15.00
C ASN A 146 -44.16 -32.15 15.01
N GLU A 147 -44.65 -31.62 13.88
CA GLU A 147 -45.18 -30.24 13.75
C GLU A 147 -44.15 -29.14 14.08
N ILE A 148 -42.89 -29.38 13.71
CA ILE A 148 -41.81 -28.39 13.77
C ILE A 148 -41.31 -28.20 12.34
N PRO A 149 -41.83 -27.20 11.58
CA PRO A 149 -41.41 -26.94 10.21
C PRO A 149 -39.89 -26.77 10.10
N THR A 150 -39.24 -27.75 9.48
CA THR A 150 -37.80 -27.86 9.43
C THR A 150 -37.31 -28.03 7.99
N ILE A 151 -36.36 -27.20 7.59
CA ILE A 151 -35.69 -27.21 6.30
C ILE A 151 -34.35 -27.94 6.45
N SER A 152 -34.06 -28.85 5.53
CA SER A 152 -32.77 -29.51 5.45
C SER A 152 -31.84 -28.76 4.50
N ILE A 153 -30.58 -28.60 4.88
CA ILE A 153 -29.52 -28.29 3.93
C ILE A 153 -28.51 -29.45 3.85
N PRO A 154 -27.93 -29.73 2.67
CA PRO A 154 -26.92 -30.78 2.48
C PRO A 154 -25.66 -30.69 3.34
N GLY A 155 -25.34 -29.49 3.80
CA GLY A 155 -24.22 -29.13 4.65
C GLY A 155 -24.27 -27.62 4.90
N VAL A 156 -23.71 -27.14 6.01
CA VAL A 156 -23.88 -25.74 6.43
C VAL A 156 -23.51 -24.73 5.34
N GLU A 157 -22.37 -24.92 4.67
CA GLU A 157 -21.94 -24.02 3.59
C GLU A 157 -22.81 -24.13 2.33
N GLN A 158 -23.66 -25.15 2.21
CA GLN A 158 -24.52 -25.40 1.06
C GLN A 158 -25.92 -24.78 1.21
N GLY A 159 -26.16 -24.00 2.27
CA GLY A 159 -27.25 -23.01 2.31
C GLY A 159 -26.97 -21.75 1.47
N LEU A 160 -25.76 -21.64 0.90
CA LEU A 160 -25.33 -20.53 0.03
C LEU A 160 -24.92 -21.06 -1.34
N THR A 161 -25.04 -20.25 -2.38
CA THR A 161 -24.64 -20.58 -3.77
C THR A 161 -23.17 -21.02 -3.88
N PRO A 162 -22.78 -21.86 -4.86
CA PRO A 162 -21.41 -22.35 -5.01
C PRO A 162 -20.39 -21.23 -5.21
N SER A 163 -19.20 -21.38 -4.61
CA SER A 163 -18.10 -20.41 -4.77
C SER A 163 -17.61 -20.23 -6.21
N LYS A 164 -17.83 -21.23 -7.08
CA LYS A 164 -17.50 -21.14 -8.52
C LYS A 164 -18.47 -20.26 -9.31
N ASN A 165 -19.70 -20.12 -8.83
CA ASN A 165 -20.76 -19.35 -9.50
C ASN A 165 -20.77 -17.88 -9.05
N ASP A 166 -19.75 -17.46 -8.30
CA ASP A 166 -19.63 -16.09 -7.81
C ASP A 166 -18.16 -15.64 -7.66
N PRO A 167 -17.55 -15.14 -8.75
CA PRO A 167 -16.15 -14.71 -8.77
C PRO A 167 -15.89 -13.40 -8.00
N GLN A 168 -16.92 -12.72 -7.50
CA GLN A 168 -16.80 -11.48 -6.71
C GLN A 168 -16.84 -11.73 -5.19
N GLY A 169 -17.01 -12.98 -4.75
CA GLY A 169 -16.96 -13.36 -3.33
C GLY A 169 -18.18 -12.95 -2.50
N LYS A 170 -19.32 -12.69 -3.15
CA LYS A 170 -20.62 -12.35 -2.54
C LYS A 170 -21.60 -13.54 -2.60
N ARG A 171 -21.28 -14.67 -1.96
CA ARG A 171 -22.16 -15.86 -1.99
C ARG A 171 -23.59 -15.48 -1.55
N PHE A 172 -24.60 -15.91 -2.31
CA PHE A 172 -26.02 -15.61 -2.08
C PHE A 172 -26.74 -16.80 -1.41
N LEU A 173 -27.95 -16.60 -0.88
CA LEU A 173 -28.78 -17.71 -0.41
C LEU A 173 -29.16 -18.64 -1.56
N VAL A 174 -29.37 -19.91 -1.27
CA VAL A 174 -30.02 -20.83 -2.20
C VAL A 174 -31.52 -20.49 -2.32
N ALA A 175 -32.11 -20.79 -3.48
CA ALA A 175 -33.44 -20.30 -3.87
C ALA A 175 -34.53 -20.64 -2.84
N THR A 176 -34.49 -21.85 -2.27
CA THR A 176 -35.48 -22.28 -1.27
C THR A 176 -35.40 -21.42 0.01
N LEU A 177 -34.20 -21.11 0.51
CA LEU A 177 -34.06 -20.25 1.70
C LEU A 177 -34.43 -18.79 1.40
N GLU A 178 -34.06 -18.29 0.23
CA GLU A 178 -34.43 -16.94 -0.21
C GLU A 178 -35.96 -16.77 -0.31
N LYS A 179 -36.68 -17.77 -0.83
CA LYS A 179 -38.16 -17.78 -0.89
C LYS A 179 -38.79 -17.47 0.47
N PHE A 180 -38.38 -18.18 1.51
CA PHE A 180 -38.96 -18.01 2.85
C PHE A 180 -38.48 -16.72 3.53
N ALA A 181 -37.22 -16.32 3.32
CA ALA A 181 -36.71 -15.05 3.83
C ALA A 181 -37.47 -13.85 3.24
N ARG A 182 -37.77 -13.88 1.94
CA ARG A 182 -38.60 -12.86 1.26
C ARG A 182 -40.06 -12.86 1.73
N ALA A 183 -40.55 -14.00 2.23
CA ALA A 183 -41.86 -14.12 2.85
C ALA A 183 -41.85 -13.77 4.36
N SER A 184 -40.78 -13.13 4.85
CA SER A 184 -40.65 -12.63 6.22
C SER A 184 -40.70 -13.70 7.32
N PHE A 185 -40.37 -14.95 7.00
CA PHE A 185 -40.14 -15.97 8.03
C PHE A 185 -38.80 -15.73 8.74
N GLY A 186 -38.81 -15.89 10.06
CA GLY A 186 -37.59 -16.01 10.85
C GLY A 186 -36.94 -17.38 10.69
N PHE A 187 -35.71 -17.52 11.18
CA PHE A 187 -34.97 -18.79 11.09
C PHE A 187 -34.31 -19.18 12.42
N ILE A 188 -34.35 -20.47 12.75
CA ILE A 188 -33.66 -21.04 13.91
C ILE A 188 -32.64 -22.07 13.41
N LEU A 189 -31.35 -21.82 13.65
CA LEU A 189 -30.29 -22.76 13.30
C LEU A 189 -30.20 -23.87 14.37
N ALA A 190 -30.41 -25.12 13.96
CA ALA A 190 -30.39 -26.31 14.82
C ALA A 190 -29.48 -27.41 14.22
N PHE A 191 -28.17 -27.14 14.21
CA PHE A 191 -27.16 -28.12 13.80
C PHE A 191 -26.72 -28.99 14.99
N ASP A 192 -26.07 -30.12 14.70
CA ASP A 192 -25.64 -31.12 15.69
C ASP A 192 -24.98 -30.50 16.93
N ALA A 193 -25.24 -31.07 18.10
CA ALA A 193 -24.75 -30.57 19.39
C ALA A 193 -23.22 -30.40 19.42
N ASP A 194 -22.48 -31.24 18.71
CA ASP A 194 -21.02 -31.21 18.61
C ASP A 194 -20.50 -30.07 17.72
N SER A 195 -21.36 -29.45 16.90
CA SER A 195 -21.00 -28.38 15.96
C SER A 195 -20.32 -27.20 16.64
N ILE A 196 -20.69 -26.89 17.90
CA ILE A 196 -20.13 -25.76 18.65
C ILE A 196 -18.62 -25.90 18.91
N THR A 197 -18.13 -27.14 18.98
CA THR A 197 -16.70 -27.45 19.14
C THR A 197 -15.92 -27.33 17.83
N ASN A 198 -16.62 -27.36 16.69
CA ASN A 198 -16.01 -27.26 15.37
C ASN A 198 -16.08 -25.82 14.84
N LYS A 199 -15.00 -25.08 15.02
CA LYS A 199 -14.90 -23.67 14.58
C LYS A 199 -15.26 -23.44 13.11
N ASN A 200 -14.96 -24.40 12.21
CA ASN A 200 -15.27 -24.24 10.79
C ASN A 200 -16.78 -24.30 10.56
N VAL A 201 -17.47 -25.15 11.31
CA VAL A 201 -18.93 -25.28 11.28
C VAL A 201 -19.58 -24.03 11.86
N CYS A 202 -19.11 -23.52 13.01
CA CYS A 202 -19.60 -22.26 13.58
C CYS A 202 -19.44 -21.07 12.60
N TRP A 203 -18.28 -20.94 11.95
CA TRP A 203 -18.08 -19.90 10.94
C TRP A 203 -18.99 -20.07 9.72
N ALA A 204 -19.25 -21.30 9.28
CA ALA A 204 -20.19 -21.57 8.19
C ALA A 204 -21.62 -21.16 8.56
N GLN A 205 -22.04 -21.45 9.79
CA GLN A 205 -23.36 -21.07 10.32
C GLN A 205 -23.49 -19.55 10.43
N LEU A 206 -22.47 -18.84 10.94
CA LEU A 206 -22.46 -17.38 11.00
C LEU A 206 -22.55 -16.73 9.62
N LYS A 207 -21.83 -17.28 8.62
CA LYS A 207 -21.94 -16.79 7.22
C LYS A 207 -23.36 -16.94 6.67
N LEU A 208 -24.00 -18.09 6.91
CA LEU A 208 -25.39 -18.33 6.50
C LEU A 208 -26.33 -17.34 7.20
N ALA A 209 -26.21 -17.20 8.53
CA ALA A 209 -27.01 -16.28 9.32
C ALA A 209 -26.88 -14.82 8.86
N HIS A 210 -25.66 -14.33 8.60
CA HIS A 210 -25.44 -12.98 8.09
C HIS A 210 -26.02 -12.74 6.70
N GLN A 211 -26.15 -13.78 5.87
CA GLN A 211 -26.82 -13.67 4.58
C GLN A 211 -28.35 -13.63 4.73
N LEU A 212 -28.91 -14.46 5.61
CA LEU A 212 -30.33 -14.39 5.97
C LEU A 212 -30.70 -13.01 6.54
N LYS A 213 -29.82 -12.43 7.38
CA LYS A 213 -30.03 -11.11 8.01
C LYS A 213 -30.22 -9.97 7.00
N LYS A 214 -29.71 -10.10 5.78
CA LYS A 214 -29.89 -9.09 4.72
C LYS A 214 -31.33 -8.95 4.24
N PHE A 215 -32.19 -9.91 4.56
CA PHE A 215 -33.63 -9.87 4.26
C PHE A 215 -34.44 -9.25 5.40
N ASP A 216 -33.79 -8.69 6.41
CA ASP A 216 -34.42 -8.06 7.58
C ASP A 216 -35.36 -9.01 8.36
N VAL A 217 -35.01 -10.30 8.37
CA VAL A 217 -35.71 -11.34 9.13
C VAL A 217 -34.94 -11.70 10.39
N PRO A 218 -35.62 -12.09 11.49
CA PRO A 218 -34.93 -12.49 12.71
C PRO A 218 -34.29 -13.88 12.54
N ILE A 219 -33.05 -14.01 13.02
CA ILE A 219 -32.33 -15.28 13.01
C ILE A 219 -31.88 -15.60 14.43
N TYR A 220 -32.05 -16.87 14.79
CA TYR A 220 -31.68 -17.43 16.08
C TYR A 220 -30.82 -18.68 15.91
N SER A 221 -30.13 -19.07 16.97
CA SER A 221 -29.39 -20.32 17.05
C SER A 221 -29.75 -21.08 18.32
N VAL A 222 -29.98 -22.38 18.15
CA VAL A 222 -30.03 -23.36 19.24
C VAL A 222 -28.86 -24.35 19.18
N THR A 223 -27.96 -24.20 18.19
CA THR A 223 -26.76 -25.04 18.05
C THR A 223 -25.94 -25.01 19.34
N GLY A 224 -25.75 -26.17 19.96
CA GLY A 224 -25.01 -26.32 21.21
C GLY A 224 -25.79 -25.99 22.48
N LEU A 225 -27.12 -25.84 22.41
CA LEU A 225 -27.99 -25.66 23.57
C LEU A 225 -28.55 -26.97 24.15
N TRP A 226 -28.15 -28.12 23.59
CA TRP A 226 -28.34 -29.45 24.17
C TRP A 226 -27.02 -30.22 24.08
N SER A 227 -26.89 -31.25 24.92
CA SER A 227 -25.72 -32.10 25.01
C SER A 227 -25.77 -33.28 24.02
N GLN A 228 -24.61 -33.85 23.69
CA GLN A 228 -24.56 -35.06 22.87
C GLN A 228 -25.24 -36.28 23.53
N GLU A 229 -25.33 -36.29 24.86
CA GLU A 229 -26.00 -37.35 25.63
C GLU A 229 -27.51 -37.31 25.46
N GLU A 230 -28.10 -36.10 25.36
CA GLU A 230 -29.52 -35.94 25.07
C GLU A 230 -29.86 -36.30 23.61
N GLY A 231 -28.89 -36.15 22.70
CA GLY A 231 -28.98 -36.55 21.29
C GLY A 231 -27.94 -35.82 20.44
N LYS A 232 -27.35 -36.50 19.46
CA LYS A 232 -26.33 -35.88 18.61
C LYS A 232 -26.96 -34.83 17.68
N GLY A 233 -27.97 -35.22 16.91
CA GLY A 233 -28.79 -34.33 16.10
C GLY A 233 -30.12 -33.98 16.77
N MET A 234 -30.88 -33.07 16.15
CA MET A 234 -32.25 -32.79 16.60
C MET A 234 -33.18 -34.00 16.43
N ASP A 235 -32.94 -34.88 15.45
CA ASP A 235 -33.68 -36.14 15.28
C ASP A 235 -33.49 -37.04 16.49
N ASP A 236 -32.23 -37.26 16.88
CA ASP A 236 -31.89 -38.09 18.04
C ASP A 236 -32.48 -37.50 19.33
N TYR A 237 -32.42 -36.16 19.50
CA TYR A 237 -33.00 -35.50 20.67
C TYR A 237 -34.51 -35.71 20.75
N ILE A 238 -35.22 -35.50 19.63
CA ILE A 238 -36.68 -35.67 19.56
C ILE A 238 -37.05 -37.14 19.80
N GLN A 239 -36.28 -38.09 19.27
CA GLN A 239 -36.50 -39.52 19.49
C GLN A 239 -36.32 -39.90 20.96
N ASN A 240 -35.30 -39.37 21.63
CA ASN A 240 -34.96 -39.73 23.01
C ASN A 240 -35.84 -39.03 24.06
N ASN A 241 -36.22 -37.77 23.81
CA ASN A 241 -36.84 -36.90 24.81
C ASN A 241 -38.25 -36.42 24.43
N GLY A 242 -38.67 -36.62 23.18
CA GLY A 242 -39.94 -36.14 22.64
C GLY A 242 -39.87 -34.71 22.07
N ALA A 243 -40.81 -34.41 21.17
CA ALA A 243 -40.87 -33.11 20.49
C ALA A 243 -41.23 -31.95 21.41
N ASP A 244 -42.07 -32.18 22.42
CA ASP A 244 -42.44 -31.15 23.40
C ASP A 244 -41.25 -30.73 24.27
N ALA A 245 -40.39 -31.69 24.63
CA ALA A 245 -39.12 -31.38 25.28
C ALA A 245 -38.21 -30.56 24.37
N PHE A 246 -38.14 -30.86 23.07
CA PHE A 246 -37.35 -30.04 22.13
C PHE A 246 -37.88 -28.60 22.04
N ARG A 247 -39.21 -28.40 21.99
CA ARG A 247 -39.82 -27.06 22.00
C ARG A 247 -39.51 -26.27 23.27
N THR A 248 -39.68 -26.90 24.43
CA THR A 248 -39.60 -26.24 25.74
C THR A 248 -38.18 -26.10 26.27
N ASN A 249 -37.31 -27.07 26.01
CA ASN A 249 -35.96 -27.10 26.57
C ASN A 249 -34.89 -26.62 25.59
N VAL A 250 -35.15 -26.65 24.28
CA VAL A 250 -34.19 -26.24 23.23
C VAL A 250 -34.67 -24.99 22.49
N LEU A 251 -35.82 -25.04 21.80
CA LEU A 251 -36.31 -23.90 21.01
C LEU A 251 -36.63 -22.67 21.88
N ALA A 252 -37.17 -22.86 23.08
CA ALA A 252 -37.45 -21.74 24.01
C ALA A 252 -36.18 -21.01 24.48
N LYS A 253 -35.01 -21.64 24.35
CA LYS A 253 -33.71 -21.04 24.70
C LYS A 253 -32.98 -20.44 23.50
N ALA A 254 -33.64 -20.37 22.33
CA ALA A 254 -33.06 -19.85 21.11
C ALA A 254 -32.44 -18.47 21.33
N GLN A 255 -31.16 -18.35 20.99
CA GLN A 255 -30.40 -17.12 21.19
C GLN A 255 -30.35 -16.32 19.90
N THR A 256 -30.32 -14.99 19.99
CA THR A 256 -30.04 -14.13 18.82
C THR A 256 -28.67 -14.47 18.24
N ILE A 257 -28.51 -14.29 16.92
CA ILE A 257 -27.22 -14.52 16.26
C ILE A 257 -26.12 -13.62 16.85
N GLU A 258 -26.43 -12.42 17.30
CA GLU A 258 -25.47 -11.51 17.93
C GLU A 258 -24.95 -12.08 19.26
N THR A 259 -25.85 -12.59 20.11
CA THR A 259 -25.48 -13.22 21.38
C THR A 259 -24.63 -14.46 21.14
N TRP A 260 -25.05 -15.31 20.20
CA TRP A 260 -24.35 -16.54 19.86
C TRP A 260 -22.97 -16.26 19.23
N GLU A 261 -22.88 -15.28 18.32
CA GLU A 261 -21.62 -14.84 17.72
C GLU A 261 -20.64 -14.32 18.77
N LYS A 262 -21.13 -13.55 19.75
CA LYS A 262 -20.31 -13.06 20.86
C LYS A 262 -19.75 -14.21 21.70
N GLN A 263 -20.59 -15.15 22.12
CA GLN A 263 -20.16 -16.32 22.89
C GLN A 263 -19.10 -17.13 22.15
N PHE A 264 -19.31 -17.39 20.86
CA PHE A 264 -18.35 -18.09 20.02
C PHE A 264 -17.02 -17.34 19.88
N ARG A 265 -17.05 -16.02 19.69
CA ARG A 265 -15.84 -15.20 19.58
C ARG A 265 -15.06 -15.12 20.89
N ASP A 266 -15.77 -15.05 22.02
CA ASP A 266 -15.17 -14.98 23.35
C ASP A 266 -14.49 -16.31 23.73
N SER A 267 -15.01 -17.45 23.25
CA SER A 267 -14.43 -18.78 23.47
C SER A 267 -13.18 -19.08 22.62
N LEU A 268 -12.82 -18.22 21.66
CA LEU A 268 -11.63 -18.43 20.83
C LEU A 268 -10.33 -18.06 21.58
N PRO A 269 -9.23 -18.81 21.38
CA PRO A 269 -7.90 -18.45 21.89
C PRO A 269 -7.43 -17.05 21.47
N ALA A 270 -6.64 -16.38 22.33
CA ALA A 270 -6.23 -14.97 22.15
C ALA A 270 -5.44 -14.69 20.85
N ASP A 271 -4.67 -15.65 20.35
CA ASP A 271 -3.96 -15.61 19.07
C ASP A 271 -4.91 -15.57 17.86
N GLN A 272 -6.17 -15.99 18.04
CA GLN A 272 -7.22 -16.01 17.03
C GLN A 272 -8.26 -14.89 17.25
N LYS A 273 -8.15 -14.09 18.32
CA LYS A 273 -9.08 -12.98 18.65
C LYS A 273 -8.90 -11.74 17.77
N SER A 274 -7.72 -11.49 17.19
CA SER A 274 -7.52 -10.34 16.30
C SER A 274 -7.31 -10.77 14.85
N LYS A 275 -8.23 -10.42 13.96
CA LYS A 275 -7.81 -10.17 12.57
C LYS A 275 -6.79 -9.04 12.65
N ASN A 276 -5.54 -9.32 12.27
CA ASN A 276 -4.59 -8.25 11.98
C ASN A 276 -5.31 -7.22 11.08
N PRO A 277 -5.12 -5.91 11.32
CA PRO A 277 -5.76 -4.90 10.49
C PRO A 277 -5.48 -5.20 9.02
N THR A 278 -6.41 -4.86 8.13
CA THR A 278 -6.12 -5.01 6.70
C THR A 278 -4.95 -4.08 6.33
N ILE A 279 -4.18 -4.45 5.31
CA ILE A 279 -3.06 -3.63 4.81
C ILE A 279 -3.50 -2.19 4.46
N ASP A 280 -4.75 -2.03 4.02
CA ASP A 280 -5.35 -0.75 3.71
C ASP A 280 -5.63 0.08 4.97
N VAL A 281 -6.22 -0.51 6.02
CA VAL A 281 -6.44 0.16 7.30
C VAL A 281 -5.11 0.59 7.92
N LEU A 282 -4.15 -0.33 8.00
CA LEU A 282 -2.83 -0.04 8.56
C LEU A 282 -2.09 1.02 7.73
N GLY A 283 -2.11 0.90 6.40
CA GLY A 283 -1.46 1.85 5.50
C GLY A 283 -2.03 3.26 5.63
N ARG A 284 -3.36 3.41 5.72
CA ARG A 284 -4.00 4.71 5.96
C ARG A 284 -3.61 5.31 7.30
N GLU A 285 -3.64 4.51 8.37
CA GLU A 285 -3.29 5.00 9.70
C GLU A 285 -1.84 5.51 9.76
N ILE A 286 -0.91 4.78 9.12
CA ILE A 286 0.48 5.21 9.02
C ILE A 286 0.59 6.47 8.16
N ALA A 287 -0.14 6.56 7.03
CA ALA A 287 -0.13 7.76 6.19
C ALA A 287 -0.68 9.00 6.93
N GLU A 288 -1.75 8.86 7.71
CA GLU A 288 -2.31 9.95 8.52
C GLU A 288 -1.33 10.41 9.58
N LYS A 289 -0.65 9.48 10.23
CA LYS A 289 0.31 9.78 11.30
C LYS A 289 1.62 10.39 10.81
N TYR A 290 2.11 9.94 9.65
CA TYR A 290 3.45 10.28 9.15
C TYR A 290 3.43 11.13 7.87
N GLY A 291 2.26 11.46 7.33
CA GLY A 291 2.15 12.13 6.02
C GLY A 291 2.76 13.52 5.95
N GLU A 292 2.88 14.22 7.08
CA GLU A 292 3.61 15.50 7.13
C GLU A 292 5.13 15.33 7.02
N ARG A 293 5.63 14.14 7.35
CA ARG A 293 7.07 13.84 7.40
C ARG A 293 7.52 12.87 6.32
N LEU A 294 6.61 12.21 5.61
CA LEU A 294 6.96 11.19 4.64
C LEU A 294 6.22 11.43 3.33
N ILE A 295 6.97 11.51 2.23
CA ILE A 295 6.43 11.72 0.88
C ILE A 295 7.18 10.83 -0.11
N TYR A 296 6.46 10.29 -1.09
CA TYR A 296 7.07 9.65 -2.25
C TYR A 296 7.21 10.67 -3.39
N ASN A 297 8.45 11.02 -3.73
CA ASN A 297 8.76 11.92 -4.85
C ASN A 297 8.81 11.12 -6.15
N ASN A 298 7.78 11.28 -6.97
CA ASN A 298 7.66 10.59 -8.25
C ASN A 298 8.70 11.04 -9.29
N GLN A 299 9.12 12.32 -9.27
CA GLN A 299 10.07 12.87 -10.25
C GLN A 299 11.44 12.18 -10.17
N HIS A 300 11.82 11.72 -8.97
CA HIS A 300 13.07 11.03 -8.73
C HIS A 300 12.88 9.57 -8.31
N SER A 301 11.65 9.06 -8.37
CA SER A 301 11.26 7.70 -7.95
C SER A 301 11.80 7.30 -6.57
N ILE A 302 11.76 8.21 -5.60
CA ILE A 302 12.42 8.06 -4.30
C ILE A 302 11.54 8.51 -3.14
N TRP A 303 11.69 7.86 -1.98
CA TRP A 303 11.07 8.30 -0.74
C TRP A 303 11.85 9.45 -0.12
N MET A 304 11.14 10.40 0.46
CA MET A 304 11.71 11.56 1.16
C MET A 304 11.14 11.59 2.58
N GLU A 305 12.01 11.75 3.57
CA GLU A 305 11.62 11.95 4.97
C GLU A 305 12.07 13.32 5.50
N TYR A 306 11.15 14.05 6.11
CA TYR A 306 11.39 15.37 6.67
C TYR A 306 12.00 15.29 8.06
N GLY A 307 13.08 16.03 8.27
CA GLY A 307 13.72 16.16 9.57
C GLY A 307 14.55 14.95 9.99
N LEU A 308 14.94 14.08 9.07
CA LEU A 308 15.66 12.84 9.40
C LEU A 308 17.12 13.08 9.76
N GLU A 309 17.90 13.69 8.86
CA GLU A 309 19.32 14.00 9.12
C GLU A 309 19.49 15.36 9.80
N ARG A 310 18.65 16.34 9.41
CA ARG A 310 18.66 17.70 9.95
C ARG A 310 17.25 18.23 9.99
N GLN A 311 16.94 19.03 11.01
CA GLN A 311 15.68 19.74 11.09
C GLN A 311 15.54 20.66 9.86
N GLY A 312 14.32 20.81 9.34
CA GLY A 312 14.06 21.75 8.25
C GLY A 312 14.16 21.22 6.83
N VAL A 313 14.76 20.04 6.62
CA VAL A 313 15.04 19.51 5.27
C VAL A 313 14.45 18.12 5.03
N TRP A 314 14.18 17.82 3.76
CA TRP A 314 13.77 16.51 3.27
C TRP A 314 14.99 15.69 2.84
N THR A 315 15.14 14.51 3.44
CA THR A 315 16.23 13.57 3.17
C THR A 315 15.74 12.41 2.30
N PRO A 316 16.44 12.07 1.21
CA PRO A 316 16.10 10.89 0.41
C PRO A 316 16.39 9.59 1.19
N VAL A 317 15.42 8.68 1.25
CA VAL A 317 15.53 7.38 1.91
C VAL A 317 15.19 6.23 0.95
N SER A 318 15.71 5.04 1.24
CA SER A 318 15.48 3.86 0.40
C SER A 318 14.11 3.23 0.68
N SER A 319 13.55 2.51 -0.29
CA SER A 319 12.34 1.71 -0.08
C SER A 319 12.51 0.69 1.05
N LYS A 320 13.73 0.16 1.25
CA LYS A 320 14.04 -0.78 2.34
C LYS A 320 13.97 -0.12 3.71
N TYR A 321 14.40 1.14 3.80
CA TYR A 321 14.25 1.94 5.02
C TYR A 321 12.77 2.07 5.40
N ILE A 322 11.88 2.36 4.42
CA ILE A 322 10.44 2.44 4.67
C ILE A 322 9.86 1.09 5.11
N GLU A 323 10.23 -0.02 4.45
CA GLU A 323 9.79 -1.36 4.87
C GLU A 323 10.21 -1.69 6.30
N SER A 324 11.44 -1.32 6.70
CA SER A 324 11.94 -1.49 8.06
C SER A 324 11.15 -0.64 9.07
N SER A 325 10.83 0.61 8.72
CA SER A 325 10.01 1.49 9.56
C SER A 325 8.58 0.97 9.72
N VAL A 326 7.96 0.48 8.65
CA VAL A 326 6.64 -0.18 8.71
C VAL A 326 6.69 -1.42 9.62
N TYR A 327 7.72 -2.25 9.49
CA TYR A 327 7.91 -3.42 10.34
C TYR A 327 8.01 -3.05 11.83
N ARG A 328 8.84 -2.06 12.19
CA ARG A 328 8.96 -1.59 13.58
C ARG A 328 7.63 -1.05 14.13
N LEU A 329 6.83 -0.37 13.30
CA LEU A 329 5.51 0.13 13.70
C LEU A 329 4.52 -0.99 13.98
N ILE A 330 4.55 -2.04 13.17
CA ILE A 330 3.77 -3.26 13.37
C ILE A 330 4.13 -3.91 14.71
N GLU A 331 5.42 -4.09 14.99
CA GLU A 331 5.90 -4.67 16.25
C GLU A 331 5.44 -3.83 17.45
N LYS A 332 5.62 -2.50 17.37
CA LYS A 332 5.19 -1.57 18.43
C LYS A 332 3.68 -1.61 18.69
N LYS A 333 2.88 -1.90 17.66
CA LYS A 333 1.42 -2.06 17.77
C LYS A 333 0.99 -3.43 18.33
N GLY A 334 1.93 -4.32 18.61
CA GLY A 334 1.62 -5.67 19.09
C GLY A 334 0.97 -6.57 18.03
N ILE A 335 1.05 -6.19 16.75
CA ILE A 335 0.54 -7.00 15.64
C ILE A 335 1.50 -8.17 15.44
N ARG A 336 1.03 -9.38 15.75
CA ARG A 336 1.83 -10.63 15.70
C ARG A 336 1.36 -11.54 14.57
N GLY A 337 2.18 -12.55 14.25
CA GLY A 337 1.80 -13.61 13.30
C GLY A 337 1.81 -13.21 11.82
N ILE A 338 2.57 -12.19 11.42
CA ILE A 338 2.78 -11.87 9.99
C ILE A 338 3.63 -12.96 9.35
N LYS A 339 3.01 -13.74 8.47
CA LYS A 339 3.63 -14.92 7.84
C LYS A 339 4.41 -14.62 6.55
N SER A 340 4.30 -13.39 6.03
CA SER A 340 4.89 -13.01 4.75
C SER A 340 5.35 -11.55 4.76
N SER A 341 6.54 -11.31 4.20
CA SER A 341 7.05 -9.96 3.92
C SER A 341 6.11 -9.15 3.02
N ARG A 342 5.26 -9.82 2.23
CA ARG A 342 4.28 -9.17 1.36
C ARG A 342 3.29 -8.28 2.10
N TYR A 343 3.00 -8.59 3.37
CA TYR A 343 2.17 -7.70 4.20
C TYR A 343 2.83 -6.33 4.39
N ILE A 344 4.14 -6.32 4.64
CA ILE A 344 4.95 -5.09 4.80
C ILE A 344 5.09 -4.37 3.46
N THR A 345 5.46 -5.10 2.40
CA THR A 345 5.64 -4.55 1.06
C THR A 345 4.34 -3.90 0.55
N ASN A 346 3.21 -4.60 0.65
CA ASN A 346 1.93 -4.06 0.23
C ASN A 346 1.49 -2.87 1.10
N THR A 347 1.79 -2.87 2.41
CA THR A 347 1.51 -1.70 3.27
C THR A 347 2.31 -0.48 2.81
N LYS A 348 3.60 -0.65 2.47
CA LYS A 348 4.41 0.41 1.83
C LYS A 348 3.80 0.88 0.51
N ASP A 349 3.25 -0.03 -0.31
CA ASP A 349 2.62 0.37 -1.57
C ASP A 349 1.35 1.21 -1.33
N ILE A 350 0.55 0.89 -0.30
CA ILE A 350 -0.56 1.75 0.13
C ILE A 350 -0.05 3.14 0.57
N LEU A 351 1.04 3.19 1.34
CA LEU A 351 1.67 4.46 1.71
C LEU A 351 2.09 5.25 0.48
N LEU A 352 2.68 4.59 -0.52
CA LEU A 352 3.11 5.23 -1.77
C LEU A 352 1.92 5.93 -2.41
N TYR A 353 0.79 5.24 -2.57
CA TYR A 353 -0.40 5.83 -3.20
C TYR A 353 -1.00 6.99 -2.40
N LYS A 354 -0.88 6.97 -1.07
CA LYS A 354 -1.41 8.02 -0.19
C LYS A 354 -0.50 9.24 -0.06
N LEU A 355 0.81 9.03 -0.15
CA LEU A 355 1.84 10.05 0.07
C LEU A 355 2.56 10.42 -1.24
N PHE A 356 1.89 10.19 -2.37
CA PHE A 356 2.43 10.42 -3.69
C PHE A 356 2.48 11.91 -4.02
N GLU A 357 3.68 12.40 -4.35
CA GLU A 357 3.88 13.77 -4.83
C GLU A 357 4.42 13.71 -6.27
N ARG A 358 3.66 14.28 -7.21
CA ARG A 358 4.00 14.23 -8.63
C ARG A 358 5.20 15.13 -8.95
N LYS A 359 5.26 16.31 -8.36
CA LYS A 359 6.25 17.35 -8.65
C LYS A 359 6.91 17.82 -7.36
N TRP A 360 8.23 18.00 -7.40
CA TRP A 360 8.98 18.51 -6.27
C TRP A 360 9.45 19.93 -6.55
N GLU A 361 8.75 20.92 -6.00
CA GLU A 361 9.01 22.33 -6.26
C GLU A 361 9.57 23.02 -5.00
N GLU A 362 10.80 23.50 -5.09
CA GLU A 362 11.42 24.34 -4.07
C GLU A 362 11.31 25.81 -4.50
N ASN A 363 10.93 26.69 -3.58
CA ASN A 363 10.92 28.12 -3.84
C ASN A 363 12.36 28.67 -3.78
N PRO A 364 12.92 29.23 -4.88
CA PRO A 364 14.29 29.74 -4.91
C PRO A 364 14.53 30.96 -4.01
N ASP A 365 13.46 31.64 -3.58
CA ASP A 365 13.55 32.78 -2.65
C ASP A 365 13.71 32.34 -1.19
N LEU A 366 13.65 31.04 -0.89
CA LEU A 366 13.81 30.50 0.47
C LEU A 366 15.25 30.05 0.69
N LEU A 367 15.92 30.67 1.66
CA LEU A 367 17.27 30.32 2.08
C LEU A 367 17.21 29.58 3.43
N PRO A 368 17.41 28.25 3.45
CA PRO A 368 17.37 27.45 4.67
C PRO A 368 18.65 27.59 5.51
N PHE A 369 18.48 27.89 6.80
CA PHE A 369 19.49 27.86 7.87
C PHE A 369 19.21 26.69 8.83
N THR A 370 20.06 26.46 9.83
CA THR A 370 19.83 25.39 10.83
C THR A 370 18.77 25.75 11.87
N ASP A 371 18.44 27.02 12.05
CA ASP A 371 17.45 27.56 13.00
C ASP A 371 16.14 28.03 12.33
N GLY A 372 16.02 27.90 11.01
CA GLY A 372 14.81 28.30 10.28
C GLY A 372 15.07 28.64 8.81
N ILE A 373 14.17 29.42 8.21
CA ILE A 373 14.17 29.72 6.77
C ILE A 373 14.08 31.23 6.59
N TYR A 374 15.04 31.82 5.87
CA TYR A 374 14.97 33.24 5.50
C TYR A 374 14.34 33.40 4.12
N ASN A 375 13.27 34.18 4.02
CA ASN A 375 12.63 34.51 2.75
C ASN A 375 13.28 35.78 2.16
N LEU A 376 14.04 35.61 1.08
CA LEU A 376 14.78 36.67 0.39
C LEU A 376 13.88 37.72 -0.28
N LYS A 377 12.61 37.39 -0.54
CA LYS A 377 11.64 38.30 -1.18
C LYS A 377 10.91 39.16 -0.16
N THR A 378 10.49 38.58 0.96
CA THR A 378 9.75 39.30 2.02
C THR A 378 10.65 39.84 3.12
N ASN A 379 11.92 39.43 3.15
CA ASN A 379 12.87 39.70 4.24
C ASN A 379 12.35 39.24 5.61
N GLN A 380 11.63 38.12 5.64
CA GLN A 380 11.09 37.53 6.87
C GLN A 380 11.80 36.22 7.19
N PHE A 381 12.05 36.01 8.47
CA PHE A 381 12.49 34.73 9.00
C PHE A 381 11.27 33.88 9.38
N LEU A 382 11.24 32.64 8.92
CA LEU A 382 10.15 31.69 9.07
C LEU A 382 10.64 30.46 9.82
N GLU A 383 9.74 29.83 10.56
CA GLU A 383 9.98 28.51 11.11
C GLU A 383 10.09 27.45 10.00
N HIS A 384 10.81 26.38 10.31
CA HIS A 384 10.89 25.23 9.42
C HIS A 384 9.52 24.62 9.15
N SER A 385 9.22 24.37 7.87
CA SER A 385 8.00 23.68 7.48
C SER A 385 8.24 22.66 6.37
N PRO A 386 7.66 21.44 6.46
CA PRO A 386 7.73 20.44 5.39
C PRO A 386 7.11 20.92 4.08
N LYS A 387 6.22 21.92 4.14
CA LYS A 387 5.53 22.52 2.98
C LYS A 387 6.49 23.15 1.96
N HIS A 388 7.68 23.57 2.38
CA HIS A 388 8.64 24.24 1.50
C HIS A 388 9.50 23.29 0.66
N ARG A 389 9.42 21.97 0.90
CA ARG A 389 10.11 20.91 0.12
C ARG A 389 11.64 21.04 0.02
N LEU A 390 12.26 21.86 0.88
CA LEU A 390 13.70 22.12 0.89
C LEU A 390 14.48 20.82 1.16
N THR A 391 15.44 20.51 0.28
CA THR A 391 16.31 19.32 0.38
C THR A 391 17.72 19.61 0.92
N TRP A 392 17.98 20.86 1.28
CA TRP A 392 19.30 21.36 1.67
C TRP A 392 19.15 22.45 2.73
N CYS A 393 20.21 22.69 3.52
CA CYS A 393 20.31 23.82 4.44
C CYS A 393 21.77 24.29 4.58
N LEU A 394 21.96 25.59 4.82
CA LEU A 394 23.24 26.14 5.22
C LEU A 394 23.60 25.61 6.63
N PRO A 395 24.86 25.21 6.87
CA PRO A 395 25.27 24.61 8.14
C PRO A 395 25.53 25.67 9.23
N ARG A 396 24.66 26.68 9.36
CA ARG A 396 24.80 27.77 10.33
C ARG A 396 23.43 28.34 10.69
N ASN A 397 23.34 28.94 11.88
CA ASN A 397 22.15 29.68 12.30
C ASN A 397 22.12 31.05 11.64
N PHE A 398 20.93 31.52 11.31
CA PHE A 398 20.71 32.91 10.92
C PHE A 398 20.85 33.84 12.13
N HIS A 399 20.25 33.46 13.26
CA HIS A 399 20.38 34.18 14.53
C HIS A 399 21.64 33.69 15.28
N THR A 400 22.78 34.30 14.96
CA THR A 400 24.03 34.11 15.69
C THR A 400 24.66 35.45 16.06
N LYS A 401 25.38 35.47 17.20
CA LYS A 401 26.21 36.62 17.63
C LYS A 401 27.37 36.86 16.67
N ASP A 402 27.82 35.83 15.95
CA ASP A 402 28.94 35.93 15.00
C ASP A 402 28.64 36.88 13.83
N ASN A 403 27.37 37.24 13.61
CA ASN A 403 26.99 38.27 12.65
C ASN A 403 27.57 39.66 12.99
N GLU A 404 27.95 39.89 14.25
CA GLU A 404 28.56 41.14 14.73
C GLU A 404 30.07 41.18 14.53
N ASN A 405 30.73 40.05 14.25
CA ASN A 405 32.19 39.93 14.14
C ASN A 405 32.76 40.67 12.91
N GLY A 406 31.92 41.08 11.96
CA GLY A 406 32.37 41.55 10.65
C GLY A 406 33.03 40.42 9.83
N TRP A 407 33.57 40.76 8.67
CA TRP A 407 34.23 39.81 7.77
C TRP A 407 35.55 40.36 7.22
N LYS A 408 36.28 41.12 8.06
CA LYS A 408 37.46 41.87 7.64
C LYS A 408 38.59 40.95 7.17
N THR A 409 38.79 39.80 7.82
CA THR A 409 39.84 38.85 7.44
C THR A 409 39.57 38.28 6.05
N ILE A 410 38.31 37.93 5.76
CA ILE A 410 37.89 37.51 4.41
C ILE A 410 38.07 38.66 3.41
N ASP A 411 37.69 39.90 3.77
CA ASP A 411 37.77 41.07 2.90
C ASP A 411 39.21 41.44 2.51
N ASP A 412 40.10 41.53 3.51
CA ASP A 412 41.54 41.80 3.35
C ASP A 412 42.20 40.69 2.51
N TRP A 413 41.83 39.43 2.78
CA TRP A 413 42.37 38.30 2.03
C TRP A 413 41.91 38.31 0.56
N LEU A 414 40.66 38.70 0.28
CA LEU A 414 40.18 38.83 -1.10
C LEU A 414 40.93 39.95 -1.85
N ASP A 415 41.27 41.06 -1.17
CA ASP A 415 42.13 42.10 -1.75
C ASP A 415 43.53 41.58 -2.05
N GLU A 416 44.15 40.86 -1.10
CA GLU A 416 45.47 40.26 -1.26
C GLU A 416 45.50 39.23 -2.40
N ALA A 417 44.52 38.34 -2.45
CA ALA A 417 44.49 37.23 -3.40
C ALA A 417 44.25 37.69 -4.84
N THR A 418 43.40 38.70 -5.02
CA THR A 418 43.02 39.19 -6.36
C THR A 418 43.88 40.35 -6.86
N LYS A 419 44.33 41.25 -5.98
CA LYS A 419 44.96 42.55 -6.33
C LYS A 419 44.18 43.34 -7.40
N SER A 420 42.86 43.13 -7.46
CA SER A 420 41.99 43.62 -8.52
C SER A 420 40.59 43.83 -7.95
N PRO A 421 40.14 45.09 -7.76
CA PRO A 421 38.81 45.39 -7.22
C PRO A 421 37.68 44.75 -8.03
N ARG A 422 37.87 44.67 -9.36
CA ARG A 422 36.94 44.01 -10.27
C ARG A 422 36.83 42.50 -9.98
N ASP A 423 37.97 41.83 -9.83
CA ASP A 423 37.96 40.39 -9.60
C ASP A 423 37.41 40.05 -8.21
N LYS A 424 37.77 40.84 -7.18
CA LYS A 424 37.15 40.77 -5.87
C LYS A 424 35.62 40.92 -5.95
N GLU A 425 35.14 41.91 -6.71
CA GLU A 425 33.71 42.12 -6.94
C GLU A 425 33.05 40.89 -7.60
N ILE A 426 33.69 40.29 -8.62
CA ILE A 426 33.22 39.06 -9.27
C ILE A 426 33.14 37.91 -8.25
N LEU A 427 34.17 37.70 -7.43
CA LEU A 427 34.20 36.64 -6.43
C LEU A 427 33.04 36.81 -5.43
N ILE A 428 32.90 37.99 -4.83
CA ILE A 428 31.82 38.30 -3.87
C ILE A 428 30.43 38.07 -4.49
N HIS A 429 30.17 38.60 -5.69
CA HIS A 429 28.87 38.42 -6.34
C HIS A 429 28.62 36.98 -6.78
N PHE A 430 29.67 36.22 -7.12
CA PHE A 430 29.56 34.80 -7.41
C PHE A 430 29.23 33.98 -6.15
N ALA A 431 29.82 34.31 -5.00
CA ALA A 431 29.44 33.72 -3.71
C ALA A 431 27.97 33.99 -3.36
N ALA A 432 27.49 35.23 -3.56
CA ALA A 432 26.07 35.56 -3.40
C ALA A 432 25.16 34.80 -4.39
N ALA A 433 25.60 34.62 -5.63
CA ALA A 433 24.89 33.83 -6.64
C ALA A 433 24.76 32.35 -6.23
N ILE A 434 25.81 31.78 -5.62
CA ILE A 434 25.79 30.40 -5.09
C ILE A 434 24.74 30.27 -3.98
N LEU A 435 24.74 31.15 -2.98
CA LEU A 435 23.79 31.12 -1.87
C LEU A 435 22.33 31.14 -2.35
N ARG A 436 22.05 31.93 -3.39
CA ARG A 436 20.70 32.11 -3.97
C ARG A 436 20.36 31.09 -5.06
N GLY A 437 21.26 30.17 -5.39
CA GLY A 437 21.06 29.21 -6.47
C GLY A 437 20.81 29.86 -7.83
N ARG A 438 21.51 30.97 -8.14
CA ARG A 438 21.37 31.76 -9.39
C ARG A 438 21.97 31.07 -10.62
N CYS A 439 21.61 29.80 -10.80
CA CYS A 439 22.03 28.97 -11.92
C CYS A 439 21.36 29.42 -13.25
N ASP A 440 20.29 30.24 -13.18
CA ASP A 440 19.69 30.98 -14.29
C ASP A 440 20.66 31.93 -15.00
N LEU A 441 21.73 32.35 -14.32
CA LEU A 441 22.76 33.19 -14.93
C LEU A 441 23.56 32.45 -16.00
N GLN A 442 23.54 31.10 -15.98
CA GLN A 442 24.36 30.23 -16.83
C GLN A 442 25.85 30.59 -16.78
N LYS A 443 26.35 30.90 -15.58
CA LYS A 443 27.76 31.24 -15.35
C LYS A 443 28.48 30.13 -14.57
N PHE A 444 29.77 30.00 -14.79
CA PHE A 444 30.68 29.25 -13.94
C PHE A 444 31.94 30.07 -13.71
N LEU A 445 32.59 29.87 -12.56
CA LEU A 445 33.81 30.57 -12.20
C LEU A 445 35.03 29.73 -12.59
N HIS A 446 36.03 30.34 -13.18
CA HIS A 446 37.29 29.70 -13.55
C HIS A 446 38.46 30.47 -12.90
N LEU A 447 39.02 29.87 -11.85
CA LEU A 447 40.18 30.37 -11.12
C LEU A 447 41.45 29.86 -11.81
N ILE A 448 42.30 30.77 -12.27
CA ILE A 448 43.51 30.44 -13.02
C ILE A 448 44.72 31.01 -12.30
N GLY A 449 45.75 30.22 -12.10
CA GLY A 449 47.00 30.72 -11.54
C GLY A 449 47.91 29.63 -11.00
N PRO A 450 49.21 29.89 -10.76
CA PRO A 450 50.15 28.91 -10.21
C PRO A 450 49.70 28.26 -8.89
N GLY A 451 50.33 27.15 -8.52
CA GLY A 451 50.14 26.56 -7.19
C GLY A 451 50.44 27.55 -6.06
N GLY A 452 49.75 27.42 -4.92
CA GLY A 452 49.98 28.27 -3.74
C GLY A 452 49.38 29.67 -3.79
N THR A 453 48.69 30.06 -4.87
CA THR A 453 48.17 31.43 -5.04
C THR A 453 46.83 31.74 -4.35
N GLY A 454 46.22 30.76 -3.67
CA GLY A 454 44.95 30.96 -2.94
C GLY A 454 43.68 30.48 -3.66
N LYS A 455 43.77 29.89 -4.86
CA LYS A 455 42.60 29.32 -5.58
C LYS A 455 41.84 28.28 -4.74
N SER A 456 42.56 27.31 -4.20
CA SER A 456 41.97 26.24 -3.37
C SER A 456 41.42 26.78 -2.06
N THR A 457 41.99 27.87 -1.54
CA THR A 457 41.45 28.59 -0.39
C THR A 457 40.10 29.21 -0.71
N TYR A 458 39.94 29.87 -1.86
CA TYR A 458 38.65 30.42 -2.28
C TYR A 458 37.59 29.32 -2.49
N MET A 459 37.97 28.20 -3.12
CA MET A 459 37.07 27.06 -3.31
C MET A 459 36.64 26.45 -1.97
N THR A 460 37.57 26.37 -1.00
CA THR A 460 37.27 25.95 0.38
C THR A 460 36.30 26.92 1.05
N LEU A 461 36.53 28.22 0.96
CA LEU A 461 35.63 29.25 1.50
C LEU A 461 34.21 29.10 0.93
N LEU A 462 34.06 28.88 -0.37
CA LEU A 462 32.75 28.62 -0.98
C LEU A 462 32.12 27.32 -0.48
N GLY A 463 32.91 26.25 -0.35
CA GLY A 463 32.47 24.98 0.21
C GLY A 463 31.98 25.10 1.66
N ASP A 464 32.69 25.87 2.49
CA ASP A 464 32.31 26.15 3.87
C ASP A 464 31.09 27.09 3.93
N LEU A 465 30.96 28.03 3.00
CA LEU A 465 29.82 28.94 2.86
C LEU A 465 28.50 28.23 2.56
N VAL A 466 28.50 27.19 1.73
CA VAL A 466 27.28 26.37 1.50
C VAL A 466 27.20 25.13 2.38
N GLY A 467 28.33 24.66 2.89
CA GLY A 467 28.48 23.38 3.60
C GLY A 467 28.86 22.22 2.67
N SER A 468 29.68 21.31 3.21
CA SER A 468 30.15 20.12 2.50
C SER A 468 29.01 19.21 2.02
N GLN A 469 27.91 19.13 2.77
CA GLN A 469 26.71 18.39 2.39
C GLN A 469 26.05 18.92 1.10
N ASN A 470 26.22 20.21 0.80
CA ASN A 470 25.66 20.88 -0.37
C ASN A 470 26.67 21.01 -1.52
N THR A 471 27.88 20.47 -1.35
CA THR A 471 28.98 20.56 -2.32
C THR A 471 29.27 19.20 -2.93
N TRP A 472 29.55 19.19 -4.24
CA TRP A 472 30.16 18.06 -4.96
C TRP A 472 31.58 18.47 -5.37
N ASN A 473 32.53 17.56 -5.19
CA ASN A 473 33.93 17.75 -5.57
C ASN A 473 34.34 16.65 -6.55
N GLY A 474 34.95 17.00 -7.67
CA GLY A 474 35.44 16.02 -8.65
C GLY A 474 36.05 16.67 -9.88
N SER A 475 36.43 15.88 -10.88
CA SER A 475 36.97 16.37 -12.15
C SER A 475 35.89 16.52 -13.22
N ILE A 476 36.20 17.30 -14.27
CA ILE A 476 35.28 17.45 -15.41
C ILE A 476 35.05 16.09 -16.09
N GLU A 477 36.06 15.23 -16.13
CA GLU A 477 35.99 13.87 -16.69
C GLU A 477 34.99 12.99 -15.94
N GLN A 478 34.90 13.12 -14.60
CA GLN A 478 33.97 12.35 -13.78
C GLN A 478 32.50 12.65 -14.13
N LEU A 479 32.19 13.81 -14.70
CA LEU A 479 30.84 14.10 -15.21
C LEU A 479 30.43 13.20 -16.39
N ASN A 480 31.32 12.38 -16.94
CA ASN A 480 30.97 11.36 -17.93
C ASN A 480 30.48 10.05 -17.30
N ASP A 481 30.65 9.86 -15.99
CA ASP A 481 30.11 8.74 -15.23
C ASP A 481 28.70 9.08 -14.71
N LYS A 482 27.71 8.23 -15.06
CA LYS A 482 26.32 8.40 -14.62
C LYS A 482 26.16 8.32 -13.10
N HIS A 483 27.04 7.61 -12.40
CA HIS A 483 27.03 7.52 -10.94
C HIS A 483 27.51 8.82 -10.30
N GLU A 484 28.56 9.44 -10.83
CA GLU A 484 29.05 10.75 -10.38
C GLU A 484 28.04 11.86 -10.69
N VAL A 485 27.41 11.81 -11.88
CA VAL A 485 26.32 12.74 -12.22
C VAL A 485 25.16 12.63 -11.21
N ALA A 486 24.80 11.42 -10.77
CA ALA A 486 23.74 11.25 -9.76
C ALA A 486 24.11 11.84 -8.38
N ARG A 487 25.41 12.02 -8.07
CA ARG A 487 25.87 12.63 -6.81
C ARG A 487 25.71 14.16 -6.78
N LEU A 488 25.43 14.79 -7.91
CA LEU A 488 25.09 16.23 -8.00
C LEU A 488 23.64 16.52 -7.57
N ILE A 489 22.79 15.50 -7.42
CA ILE A 489 21.40 15.67 -6.97
C ILE A 489 21.39 16.23 -5.54
N GLY A 490 20.64 17.30 -5.31
CA GLY A 490 20.57 18.00 -4.02
C GLY A 490 21.77 18.89 -3.71
N LYS A 491 22.73 19.03 -4.63
CA LYS A 491 23.93 19.88 -4.44
C LYS A 491 23.68 21.29 -4.99
N ARG A 492 24.36 22.27 -4.38
CA ARG A 492 24.31 23.71 -4.71
C ARG A 492 25.63 24.24 -5.29
N LEU A 493 26.72 23.51 -5.08
CA LEU A 493 28.05 23.88 -5.56
C LEU A 493 28.77 22.66 -6.15
N ALA A 494 29.33 22.82 -7.35
CA ALA A 494 30.20 21.83 -7.98
C ALA A 494 31.61 22.40 -8.10
N LEU A 495 32.55 21.79 -7.40
CA LEU A 495 33.96 22.19 -7.37
C LEU A 495 34.80 21.25 -8.21
N PHE A 496 35.59 21.82 -9.11
CA PHE A 496 36.54 21.13 -9.98
C PHE A 496 37.97 21.62 -9.65
N PRO A 497 38.57 21.15 -8.54
CA PRO A 497 39.90 21.58 -8.14
C PRO A 497 40.96 21.02 -9.10
N ASP A 498 42.07 21.75 -9.24
CA ASP A 498 43.32 21.30 -9.88
C ASP A 498 43.13 20.60 -11.25
N GLN A 499 42.33 21.20 -12.12
CA GLN A 499 42.14 20.70 -13.48
C GLN A 499 43.35 21.04 -14.35
N ASP A 500 44.01 20.03 -14.91
CA ASP A 500 45.20 20.22 -15.76
C ASP A 500 44.84 20.48 -17.23
N LYS A 501 43.82 19.78 -17.73
CA LYS A 501 43.36 19.85 -19.12
C LYS A 501 41.88 19.54 -19.19
N VAL A 502 41.25 19.97 -20.27
CA VAL A 502 39.85 19.61 -20.56
C VAL A 502 39.82 18.45 -21.55
N GLY A 503 39.23 17.32 -21.15
CA GLY A 503 38.99 16.20 -22.07
C GLY A 503 38.05 16.53 -23.25
N LYS A 504 38.01 15.67 -24.28
CA LYS A 504 37.18 15.88 -25.49
C LYS A 504 35.66 15.88 -25.21
N LYS A 505 35.20 15.30 -24.10
CA LYS A 505 33.77 15.16 -23.75
C LYS A 505 33.35 16.16 -22.68
N LEU A 506 32.86 17.31 -23.14
CA LEU A 506 32.33 18.39 -22.30
C LEU A 506 30.80 18.49 -22.26
N SER A 507 30.08 17.57 -22.91
CA SER A 507 28.63 17.66 -23.06
C SER A 507 27.91 17.83 -21.72
N ASN A 508 28.26 17.03 -20.71
CA ASN A 508 27.63 17.10 -19.40
C ASN A 508 28.04 18.36 -18.61
N PHE A 509 29.30 18.81 -18.71
CA PHE A 509 29.70 20.10 -18.13
C PHE A 509 28.93 21.29 -18.76
N LYS A 510 28.74 21.26 -20.09
CA LYS A 510 27.92 22.27 -20.81
C LYS A 510 26.45 22.18 -20.40
N ARG A 511 25.90 20.99 -20.20
CA ARG A 511 24.52 20.82 -19.73
C ARG A 511 24.35 21.35 -18.31
N MET A 512 25.25 20.98 -17.41
CA MET A 512 25.29 21.43 -16.01
C MET A 512 25.34 22.96 -15.91
N THR A 513 26.29 23.60 -16.60
CA THR A 513 26.44 25.08 -16.60
C THR A 513 25.39 25.80 -17.45
N GLY A 514 24.69 25.08 -18.33
CA GLY A 514 23.71 25.61 -19.27
C GLY A 514 22.25 25.49 -18.83
N GLN A 515 21.98 24.90 -17.66
CA GLN A 515 20.62 24.59 -17.19
C GLN A 515 19.85 23.55 -18.04
N ASP A 516 20.59 22.65 -18.70
CA ASP A 516 20.02 21.50 -19.40
C ASP A 516 19.92 20.28 -18.47
N ASN A 517 19.09 19.30 -18.84
CA ASN A 517 18.97 18.06 -18.08
C ASN A 517 20.27 17.23 -18.14
N LEU A 518 20.74 16.82 -16.97
CA LEU A 518 21.74 15.80 -16.75
C LEU A 518 21.06 14.46 -16.52
N SER A 519 21.69 13.38 -16.98
CA SER A 519 21.18 12.01 -16.79
C SER A 519 22.15 11.23 -15.90
N GLY A 520 21.67 10.84 -14.72
CA GLY A 520 22.43 10.09 -13.73
C GLY A 520 21.78 8.74 -13.42
N ARG A 521 22.53 7.85 -12.75
CA ARG A 521 22.00 6.56 -12.27
C ARG A 521 22.58 6.23 -10.91
N LYS A 522 21.75 6.07 -9.88
CA LYS A 522 22.17 5.50 -8.60
C LYS A 522 22.32 3.98 -8.75
N LEU A 523 23.24 3.38 -8.00
CA LEU A 523 23.48 1.93 -8.07
C LEU A 523 22.19 1.18 -7.68
N TYR A 524 21.81 0.18 -8.48
CA TYR A 524 20.57 -0.61 -8.31
C TYR A 524 19.25 0.18 -8.38
N GLN A 525 19.25 1.37 -8.98
CA GLN A 525 18.04 2.17 -9.22
C GLN A 525 17.92 2.54 -10.71
N ASP A 526 16.73 3.02 -11.09
CA ASP A 526 16.46 3.54 -12.42
C ASP A 526 17.27 4.82 -12.70
N GLY A 527 17.42 5.14 -13.99
CA GLY A 527 18.02 6.40 -14.41
C GLY A 527 17.14 7.58 -14.00
N VAL A 528 17.77 8.68 -13.61
CA VAL A 528 17.07 9.92 -13.24
C VAL A 528 17.64 11.09 -14.03
N ASP A 529 16.74 11.88 -14.60
CA ASP A 529 17.08 13.12 -15.27
C ASP A 529 16.75 14.31 -14.36
N PHE A 530 17.68 15.25 -14.23
CA PHE A 530 17.52 16.43 -13.39
C PHE A 530 18.32 17.62 -13.93
N ARG A 531 17.96 18.83 -13.51
CA ARG A 531 18.77 20.04 -13.75
C ARG A 531 19.58 20.35 -12.51
N PHE A 532 20.86 20.66 -12.67
CA PHE A 532 21.71 21.05 -11.56
C PHE A 532 21.32 22.47 -11.08
N PRO A 533 20.85 22.64 -9.83
CA PRO A 533 20.33 23.92 -9.34
C PRO A 533 21.43 24.80 -8.70
N GLY A 534 22.69 24.47 -8.95
CA GLY A 534 23.87 25.11 -8.38
C GLY A 534 24.77 25.75 -9.41
N LEU A 535 25.94 26.19 -8.96
CA LEU A 535 26.98 26.81 -9.81
C LEU A 535 28.28 26.00 -9.76
N GLY A 536 29.07 26.08 -10.84
CA GLY A 536 30.35 25.39 -10.98
C GLY A 536 31.55 26.31 -10.76
N VAL A 537 32.59 25.80 -10.10
CA VAL A 537 33.88 26.49 -9.95
C VAL A 537 35.01 25.58 -10.39
N VAL A 538 35.81 26.04 -11.34
CA VAL A 538 36.96 25.33 -11.89
C VAL A 538 38.23 26.00 -11.41
N GLY A 539 39.14 25.24 -10.81
CA GLY A 539 40.49 25.68 -10.47
C GLY A 539 41.51 25.04 -11.41
N SER A 540 42.44 25.81 -11.95
CA SER A 540 43.53 25.27 -12.79
C SER A 540 44.79 26.12 -12.74
N ASN A 541 45.93 25.51 -13.09
CA ASN A 541 47.21 26.22 -13.12
C ASN A 541 47.36 27.15 -14.33
N LYS A 542 46.71 26.81 -15.45
CA LYS A 542 46.67 27.59 -16.69
C LYS A 542 45.22 27.64 -17.19
N SER A 543 44.92 28.53 -18.12
CA SER A 543 43.63 28.42 -18.83
C SER A 543 43.56 27.03 -19.49
N ILE A 544 42.48 26.28 -19.26
CA ILE A 544 42.32 24.91 -19.79
C ILE A 544 41.28 24.84 -20.92
N PHE A 545 40.47 25.88 -21.08
CA PHE A 545 39.45 25.98 -22.12
C PHE A 545 39.99 26.76 -23.33
N HIS A 546 40.73 26.10 -24.22
CA HIS A 546 41.32 26.70 -25.42
C HIS A 546 40.41 26.54 -26.65
N GLY A 547 40.20 27.59 -27.45
CA GLY A 547 39.48 27.51 -28.74
C GLY A 547 37.99 27.13 -28.65
N MET A 548 37.37 27.20 -27.47
CA MET A 548 36.05 26.62 -27.22
C MET A 548 34.88 27.57 -27.43
N GLY A 549 34.71 28.15 -28.62
CA GLY A 549 33.44 28.69 -29.16
C GLY A 549 32.64 29.75 -28.34
N SER A 550 31.58 30.27 -28.96
CA SER A 550 30.69 31.30 -28.38
C SER A 550 30.05 30.94 -27.03
N TRP A 551 29.97 29.65 -26.67
CA TRP A 551 29.38 29.24 -25.40
C TRP A 551 30.29 29.55 -24.20
N LEU A 552 31.62 29.43 -24.32
CA LEU A 552 32.55 29.69 -23.22
C LEU A 552 32.54 31.17 -22.86
N ASN A 553 32.61 32.06 -23.84
CA ASN A 553 32.56 33.53 -23.65
C ASN A 553 31.29 33.99 -22.94
N ARG A 554 30.17 33.28 -23.15
CA ARG A 554 28.89 33.58 -22.50
C ARG A 554 28.82 33.07 -21.06
N ARG A 555 29.56 32.00 -20.71
CA ARG A 555 29.38 31.27 -19.44
C ARG A 555 30.56 31.38 -18.46
N ALA A 556 31.79 31.53 -18.94
CA ALA A 556 32.98 31.55 -18.08
C ALA A 556 33.21 32.93 -17.46
N LEU A 557 33.42 32.96 -16.15
CA LEU A 557 33.98 34.10 -15.42
C LEU A 557 35.41 33.74 -15.03
N MET A 558 36.40 34.30 -15.73
CA MET A 558 37.80 33.99 -15.48
C MET A 558 38.41 34.99 -14.51
N VAL A 559 38.99 34.50 -13.42
CA VAL A 559 39.68 35.30 -12.41
C VAL A 559 41.11 34.78 -12.24
N LEU A 560 42.08 35.68 -12.30
CA LEU A 560 43.50 35.37 -12.17
C LEU A 560 43.93 35.44 -10.70
N PHE A 561 44.63 34.40 -10.25
CA PHE A 561 45.27 34.30 -8.94
C PHE A 561 46.78 34.23 -9.15
N ASN A 562 47.45 35.38 -9.16
CA ASN A 562 48.89 35.47 -9.41
C ASN A 562 49.69 35.81 -8.14
N ASN A 563 49.02 36.11 -7.03
CA ASN A 563 49.70 36.48 -5.80
C ASN A 563 49.97 35.24 -4.95
N VAL A 564 51.25 35.00 -4.62
CA VAL A 564 51.64 33.95 -3.66
C VAL A 564 51.77 34.61 -2.28
N PRO A 565 51.05 34.12 -1.26
CA PRO A 565 51.12 34.68 0.08
C PRO A 565 52.53 34.47 0.66
N GLN A 566 53.02 35.46 1.40
CA GLN A 566 54.36 35.42 1.99
C GLN A 566 54.46 34.51 3.23
N THR A 567 53.33 34.19 3.86
CA THR A 567 53.26 33.39 5.08
C THR A 567 52.23 32.26 4.95
N THR A 568 52.54 31.10 5.52
CA THR A 568 51.62 29.98 5.60
C THR A 568 50.65 30.19 6.77
N ARG A 569 49.37 30.39 6.46
CA ARG A 569 48.28 30.59 7.43
C ARG A 569 47.22 29.50 7.28
N ASP A 570 46.55 29.14 8.37
CA ASP A 570 45.37 28.28 8.34
C ASP A 570 44.11 29.13 8.09
N LEU A 571 44.01 29.65 6.87
CA LEU A 571 42.95 30.61 6.48
C LEU A 571 41.54 30.05 6.69
N ARG A 572 41.37 28.73 6.66
CA ARG A 572 40.08 28.10 6.94
C ARG A 572 39.62 28.38 8.37
N LYS A 573 40.51 28.20 9.37
CA LYS A 573 40.20 28.50 10.77
C LYS A 573 39.99 29.99 11.02
N GLU A 574 40.69 30.84 10.27
CA GLU A 574 40.56 32.28 10.39
C GLU A 574 39.25 32.80 9.78
N PHE A 575 38.72 32.14 8.75
CA PHE A 575 37.45 32.53 8.13
C PHE A 575 36.22 32.03 8.88
N GLU A 576 36.32 30.90 9.59
CA GLU A 576 35.18 30.28 10.29
C GLU A 576 34.37 31.27 11.17
N PRO A 577 34.98 32.13 12.01
CA PRO A 577 34.26 33.08 12.86
C PRO A 577 33.56 34.21 12.08
N GLU A 578 33.97 34.44 10.82
CA GLU A 578 33.46 35.50 9.94
C GLU A 578 32.41 35.00 8.94
N LEU A 579 32.24 33.68 8.77
CA LEU A 579 31.34 33.10 7.78
C LEU A 579 29.90 33.57 7.92
N SER A 580 29.41 33.75 9.15
CA SER A 580 28.04 34.21 9.41
C SER A 580 27.85 35.66 8.98
N ALA A 581 28.76 36.54 9.37
CA ALA A 581 28.75 37.94 8.95
C ALA A 581 28.90 38.09 7.43
N PHE A 582 29.79 37.29 6.82
CA PHE A 582 29.96 37.25 5.37
C PHE A 582 28.69 36.76 4.66
N THR A 583 28.04 35.70 5.16
CA THR A 583 26.76 35.21 4.62
C THR A 583 25.69 36.30 4.66
N LYS A 584 25.57 37.02 5.79
CA LYS A 584 24.63 38.13 5.95
C LYS A 584 24.92 39.28 4.98
N TYR A 585 26.19 39.61 4.77
CA TYR A 585 26.59 40.59 3.76
C TYR A 585 26.19 40.15 2.35
N LEU A 586 26.48 38.91 1.96
CA LEU A 586 26.10 38.37 0.64
C LEU A 586 24.57 38.38 0.42
N MET A 587 23.78 38.14 1.48
CA MET A 587 22.32 38.24 1.44
C MET A 587 21.80 39.67 1.25
N SER A 588 22.59 40.69 1.59
CA SER A 588 22.23 42.09 1.33
C SER A 588 22.37 42.49 -0.14
N ILE A 589 23.17 41.74 -0.92
CA ILE A 589 23.40 42.02 -2.34
C ILE A 589 22.15 41.64 -3.13
N SER A 590 21.58 42.60 -3.87
CA SER A 590 20.37 42.38 -4.66
C SER A 590 20.60 41.47 -5.87
N ASN A 591 19.54 40.79 -6.32
CA ASN A 591 19.58 39.95 -7.52
C ASN A 591 19.97 40.72 -8.78
N ASP A 592 19.65 42.01 -8.86
CA ASP A 592 20.03 42.89 -9.96
C ASP A 592 21.50 43.24 -9.93
N ALA A 593 22.08 43.49 -8.75
CA ALA A 593 23.52 43.70 -8.60
C ALA A 593 24.31 42.46 -9.02
N ILE A 594 23.89 41.27 -8.54
CA ILE A 594 24.48 39.99 -8.95
C ILE A 594 24.40 39.82 -10.48
N THR A 595 23.24 40.06 -11.07
CA THR A 595 23.04 39.91 -12.52
C THR A 595 23.91 40.90 -13.30
N ARG A 596 23.96 42.16 -12.86
CA ARG A 596 24.74 43.24 -13.49
C ARG A 596 26.24 42.92 -13.50
N VAL A 597 26.80 42.49 -12.37
CA VAL A 597 28.23 42.16 -12.25
C VAL A 597 28.56 40.89 -13.04
N LEU A 598 27.77 39.82 -12.89
CA LEU A 598 28.12 38.52 -13.46
C LEU A 598 27.75 38.38 -14.96
N LYS A 599 26.72 39.08 -15.44
CA LYS A 599 26.40 39.12 -16.89
C LYS A 599 27.09 40.26 -17.63
N GLY A 600 27.52 41.31 -16.93
CA GLY A 600 28.21 42.47 -17.49
C GLY A 600 27.30 43.30 -18.41
N ILE A 601 26.68 44.36 -17.88
CA ILE A 601 26.17 45.43 -18.75
C ILE A 601 27.36 46.29 -19.15
N GLY A 602 27.90 46.06 -20.35
CA GLY A 602 28.97 46.88 -20.92
C GLY A 602 30.17 46.07 -21.38
N LYS A 603 30.30 45.92 -22.70
CA LYS A 603 31.48 45.40 -23.38
C LYS A 603 32.74 46.18 -22.98
N LYS A 604 33.52 45.69 -22.02
CA LYS A 604 34.96 45.98 -21.92
C LYS A 604 35.69 44.66 -22.01
N LEU A 605 36.62 44.56 -22.98
CA LEU A 605 37.50 43.41 -23.15
C LEU A 605 38.13 43.05 -21.79
N ASN A 606 37.99 41.79 -21.38
CA ASN A 606 38.70 41.29 -20.22
C ASN A 606 40.16 41.04 -20.65
N LEU A 607 41.14 41.67 -19.98
CA LEU A 607 42.57 41.47 -20.26
C LEU A 607 42.92 39.97 -20.24
N THR A 608 42.32 39.18 -19.34
CA THR A 608 42.51 37.73 -19.25
C THR A 608 41.92 36.97 -20.43
N LEU A 609 40.76 37.40 -20.96
CA LEU A 609 40.20 36.84 -22.20
C LEU A 609 41.08 37.23 -23.38
N TRP A 610 41.66 38.43 -23.37
CA TRP A 610 42.58 38.92 -24.39
C TRP A 610 43.90 38.15 -24.37
N GLU A 611 44.52 37.95 -23.21
CA GLU A 611 45.72 37.11 -23.02
C GLU A 611 45.47 35.66 -23.41
N SER A 612 44.30 35.10 -23.06
CA SER A 612 43.92 33.76 -23.51
C SER A 612 43.68 33.71 -25.02
N ALA A 613 43.13 34.77 -25.61
CA ALA A 613 42.93 34.89 -27.05
C ALA A 613 44.28 35.01 -27.79
N ILE A 614 45.21 35.85 -27.32
CA ILE A 614 46.58 35.97 -27.86
C ILE A 614 47.29 34.61 -27.91
N ARG A 615 47.13 33.77 -26.88
CA ARG A 615 47.76 32.43 -26.85
C ARG A 615 47.13 31.42 -27.80
N THR A 616 45.93 31.70 -28.34
CA THR A 616 45.13 30.70 -29.08
C THR A 616 44.68 31.15 -30.47
N ASP A 617 44.73 32.44 -30.76
CA ASP A 617 44.28 33.07 -32.00
C ASP A 617 45.42 33.93 -32.55
N SER A 618 45.95 33.55 -33.72
CA SER A 618 47.06 34.24 -34.36
C SER A 618 46.71 35.67 -34.76
N ILE A 619 45.43 35.98 -34.98
CA ILE A 619 44.97 37.34 -35.26
C ILE A 619 44.98 38.17 -33.97
N ALA A 620 44.53 37.61 -32.85
CA ALA A 620 44.60 38.30 -31.56
C ALA A 620 46.04 38.56 -31.12
N ALA A 621 46.95 37.60 -31.33
CA ALA A 621 48.38 37.78 -31.10
C ALA A 621 48.95 38.92 -31.96
N TRP A 622 48.66 38.89 -33.27
CA TRP A 622 49.10 39.92 -34.20
C TRP A 622 48.58 41.31 -33.82
N VAL A 623 47.28 41.44 -33.49
CA VAL A 623 46.67 42.71 -33.07
C VAL A 623 47.35 43.24 -31.81
N ASN A 624 47.64 42.40 -30.82
CA ASN A 624 48.32 42.84 -29.59
C ASN A 624 49.78 43.29 -29.82
N GLU A 625 50.45 42.75 -30.84
CA GLU A 625 51.82 43.12 -31.18
C GLU A 625 51.91 44.39 -32.06
N HIS A 626 50.84 44.72 -32.80
CA HIS A 626 50.89 45.73 -33.88
C HIS A 626 49.88 46.88 -33.76
N VAL A 627 48.94 46.82 -32.81
CA VAL A 627 47.92 47.85 -32.53
C VAL A 627 47.98 48.22 -31.06
#